data_AF-A0A1V2YEL5-F1
#
_entry.id   AF-A0A1V2YEL5-F1
#
_cell.length_a   1.000
_cell.length_b   1.000
_cell.length_c   1.000
_cell.angle_alpha   90.00
_cell.angle_beta   90.00
_cell.angle_gamma   90.00
#
_symmetry.space_group_name_H-M   'P 1'
#
loop_
_entity.id
_entity.type
_entity.pdbx_description
1 polymer ?
#
loop_
_entity_poly.entity_id
_entity_poly.type
_entity_poly.pdbx_seq_one_letter_code
_entity_poly.pdbx_strand_id
1 'polypeptide(L)' 'MKDLVIVGGRYIVNIQYDKGVAPMVISRGMGNMGNKIREIAGADIRIHEDEALAHALFCCVAPGKKLPVSLYRLVEDILI' A
#
# COMPACT_ATOMS: atom_id res chain seq x y z
N MET A 1 -12.09 -5.13 -7.04
CA MET A 1 -10.65 -4.82 -7.00
C MET A 1 -10.43 -3.31 -6.88
N LYS A 2 -9.86 -2.87 -5.76
CA LYS A 2 -9.56 -1.46 -5.45
C LYS A 2 -8.07 -1.31 -5.14
N ASP A 3 -7.53 -0.12 -5.33
CA ASP A 3 -6.12 0.18 -5.09
C ASP A 3 -5.94 1.09 -3.86
N LEU A 4 -4.95 0.77 -3.04
CA LEU A 4 -4.52 1.49 -1.85
C LEU A 4 -3.01 1.72 -1.95
N VAL A 5 -2.60 2.97 -1.93
CA VAL A 5 -1.19 3.34 -1.90
C VAL A 5 -0.81 3.75 -0.49
N ILE A 6 0.12 3.02 0.11
CA ILE A 6 0.74 3.37 1.38
C ILE A 6 2.01 4.17 1.10
N VAL A 7 2.12 5.37 1.66
CA VAL A 7 3.27 6.27 1.52
C VAL A 7 3.89 6.53 2.88
N GLY A 8 5.22 6.48 2.97
CA GLY A 8 5.91 6.64 4.24
C GLY A 8 7.39 6.97 4.08
N GLY A 9 7.79 8.18 4.47
CA GLY A 9 9.15 8.69 4.22
C GLY A 9 9.50 8.62 2.73
N ARG A 10 10.47 7.76 2.38
CA ARG A 10 10.86 7.47 0.99
C ARG A 10 10.12 6.28 0.38
N TYR A 11 9.33 5.54 1.13
CA TYR A 11 8.73 4.28 0.69
C TYR A 11 7.33 4.47 0.16
N ILE A 12 7.04 3.80 -0.94
CA ILE A 12 5.72 3.75 -1.56
C ILE A 12 5.39 2.29 -1.86
N VAL A 13 4.21 1.86 -1.45
CA VAL A 13 3.71 0.51 -1.70
C VAL A 13 2.30 0.61 -2.26
N ASN A 14 2.08 0.01 -3.44
CA ASN A 14 0.75 -0.13 -4.01
C ASN A 14 0.18 -1.51 -3.64
N ILE A 15 -1.00 -1.50 -3.03
CA ILE A 15 -1.73 -2.66 -2.58
C ILE A 15 -3.05 -2.72 -3.32
N GLN A 16 -3.34 -3.87 -3.88
CA GLN A 16 -4.66 -4.18 -4.38
C GLN A 16 -5.42 -5.01 -3.38
N TYR A 17 -6.69 -4.68 -3.19
CA TYR A 17 -7.55 -5.39 -2.25
C TYR A 17 -8.96 -5.60 -2.81
N ASP A 18 -9.62 -6.61 -2.26
CA ASP A 18 -11.04 -6.86 -2.46
C ASP A 18 -11.66 -7.45 -1.18
N LYS A 19 -12.97 -7.31 -1.00
CA LYS A 19 -13.66 -7.82 0.18
C LYS A 19 -13.50 -9.35 0.25
N GLY A 20 -13.04 -9.84 1.40
CA GLY A 20 -12.85 -11.28 1.64
C GLY A 20 -11.62 -11.88 0.95
N VAL A 21 -10.74 -11.07 0.36
CA VAL A 21 -9.50 -11.52 -0.30
C VAL A 21 -8.29 -10.85 0.36
N ALA A 22 -7.28 -11.65 0.69
CA ALA A 22 -5.94 -11.18 1.07
C ALA A 22 -5.42 -10.07 0.14
N PRO A 23 -5.19 -8.84 0.64
CA PRO A 23 -4.55 -7.79 -0.13
C PRO A 23 -3.21 -8.26 -0.67
N MET A 24 -2.84 -7.72 -1.81
CA MET A 24 -1.64 -8.11 -2.53
C MET A 24 -0.83 -6.87 -2.86
N VAL A 25 0.47 -6.94 -2.63
CA VAL A 25 1.37 -5.89 -3.10
C VAL A 25 1.49 -6.01 -4.61
N ILE A 26 1.08 -4.98 -5.34
CA ILE A 26 1.21 -4.92 -6.80
C ILE A 26 2.56 -4.36 -7.20
N SER A 27 2.99 -3.30 -6.52
CA SER A 27 4.28 -2.66 -6.77
C SER A 27 4.82 -1.99 -5.51
N ARG A 28 6.12 -1.75 -5.49
CA ARG A 28 6.81 -1.01 -4.42
C ARG A 28 7.93 -0.16 -5.01
N GLY A 29 8.18 1.01 -4.43
CA GLY A 29 9.17 1.96 -4.90
C GLY A 29 9.79 2.78 -3.76
N MET A 30 10.89 3.47 -4.08
CA MET A 30 11.56 4.39 -3.16
C MET A 30 11.81 5.76 -3.83
N GLY A 31 11.68 6.85 -3.08
CA GLY A 31 12.07 8.21 -3.49
C GLY A 31 11.12 9.30 -2.98
N ASN A 32 11.36 10.57 -3.37
CA ASN A 32 10.50 11.72 -3.07
C ASN A 32 9.25 11.79 -3.99
N MET A 33 8.67 10.63 -4.34
CA MET A 33 7.53 10.57 -5.26
C MET A 33 6.18 10.84 -4.58
N GLY A 34 6.14 11.13 -3.28
CA GLY A 34 4.89 11.39 -2.55
C GLY A 34 4.00 12.45 -3.21
N ASN A 35 4.59 13.52 -3.77
CA ASN A 35 3.83 14.55 -4.48
C ASN A 35 3.35 14.09 -5.87
N LYS A 36 4.20 13.40 -6.63
CA LYS A 36 3.85 12.85 -7.96
C LYS A 36 2.76 11.79 -7.89
N ILE A 37 2.75 10.99 -6.83
CA ILE A 37 1.72 9.95 -6.64
C ILE A 37 0.36 10.58 -6.41
N ARG A 38 0.25 11.65 -5.61
CA ARG A 38 -1.01 12.36 -5.42
C ARG A 38 -1.51 13.03 -6.72
N GLU A 39 -0.60 13.41 -7.59
CA GLU A 39 -0.90 14.04 -8.89
C GLU A 39 -1.38 13.02 -9.94
N ILE A 40 -0.81 11.80 -9.93
CA ILE A 40 -1.13 10.73 -10.89
C ILE A 40 -2.27 9.83 -10.38
N ALA A 41 -2.44 9.73 -9.06
CA ALA A 41 -3.50 8.95 -8.45
C ALA A 41 -4.86 9.56 -8.83
N GLY A 42 -5.63 8.84 -9.65
CA GLY A 42 -7.00 9.20 -9.93
C GLY A 42 -7.89 9.12 -8.68
N ALA A 43 -9.12 9.62 -8.79
CA ALA A 43 -10.08 9.68 -7.67
C ALA A 43 -10.37 8.32 -7.00
N ASP A 44 -10.12 7.21 -7.70
CA ASP A 44 -10.39 5.85 -7.22
C ASP A 44 -9.24 5.22 -6.42
N ILE A 45 -8.09 5.90 -6.29
CA ILE A 45 -6.93 5.40 -5.55
C ILE A 45 -6.92 6.03 -4.16
N ARG A 46 -7.05 5.19 -3.12
CA ARG A 46 -6.91 5.65 -1.73
C ARG A 46 -5.43 5.79 -1.41
N ILE A 47 -5.01 6.94 -0.89
CA ILE A 47 -3.65 7.15 -0.38
C ILE A 47 -3.70 7.19 1.14
N HIS A 48 -2.83 6.43 1.80
CA HIS A 48 -2.69 6.42 3.25
C HIS A 48 -1.22 6.65 3.63
N GLU A 49 -1.00 7.58 4.56
CA GLU A 49 0.34 7.95 5.01
C GLU A 49 0.67 7.26 6.33
N ASP A 50 1.61 6.33 6.27
CA ASP A 50 2.14 5.61 7.44
C ASP A 50 3.57 5.16 7.14
N GLU A 51 4.54 5.77 7.82
CA GLU A 51 5.96 5.48 7.65
C GLU A 51 6.34 4.07 8.07
N ALA A 52 5.83 3.60 9.22
CA ALA A 52 6.17 2.30 9.74
C ALA A 52 5.58 1.19 8.86
N LEU A 53 4.32 1.34 8.44
CA LEU A 53 3.64 0.39 7.57
C LEU A 53 4.27 0.38 6.17
N ALA A 54 4.55 1.53 5.57
CA ALA A 54 5.22 1.61 4.26
C ALA A 54 6.57 0.89 4.28
N HIS A 55 7.38 1.16 5.30
CA HIS A 55 8.69 0.51 5.47
C HIS A 55 8.55 -1.00 5.67
N ALA A 56 7.65 -1.45 6.55
CA ALA A 56 7.43 -2.86 6.82
C ALA A 56 6.96 -3.62 5.57
N LEU A 57 5.99 -3.07 4.84
CA LEU A 57 5.51 -3.65 3.59
C LEU A 57 6.61 -3.70 2.53
N PHE A 58 7.38 -2.62 2.40
CA PHE A 58 8.47 -2.55 1.44
C PHE A 58 9.53 -3.62 1.72
N CYS A 59 9.93 -3.82 2.97
CA CYS A 59 10.96 -4.79 3.34
C CYS A 59 10.46 -6.23 3.31
N CYS A 60 9.24 -6.48 3.80
CA CYS A 60 8.78 -7.83 4.10
C CYS A 60 7.96 -8.48 2.97
N VAL A 61 7.40 -7.70 2.03
CA VAL A 61 6.48 -8.23 1.01
C VAL A 61 6.94 -7.88 -0.40
N ALA A 62 7.19 -8.91 -1.21
CA ALA A 62 7.53 -8.75 -2.62
C ALA A 62 6.28 -8.48 -3.47
N PRO A 63 6.41 -7.76 -4.60
CA PRO A 63 5.34 -7.64 -5.58
C PRO A 63 4.76 -8.99 -6.02
N GLY A 64 3.45 -9.05 -6.25
CA GLY A 64 2.71 -10.26 -6.58
C GLY A 64 2.49 -11.21 -5.39
N LYS A 65 2.88 -10.83 -4.17
CA LYS A 65 2.62 -11.61 -2.96
C LYS A 65 1.49 -11.01 -2.14
N LYS A 66 0.65 -11.90 -1.62
CA LYS A 66 -0.37 -11.58 -0.63
C LYS A 66 0.29 -11.11 0.67
N LEU A 67 -0.37 -10.18 1.36
CA LEU A 67 0.07 -9.73 2.66
C LEU A 67 0.01 -10.91 3.67
N PRO A 68 1.01 -11.04 4.54
CA PRO A 68 0.94 -11.96 5.66
C PRO A 68 -0.18 -11.53 6.62
N VAL A 69 -0.75 -12.50 7.34
CA VAL A 69 -1.86 -12.27 8.27
C VAL A 69 -1.55 -11.19 9.32
N SER A 70 -0.28 -11.09 9.73
CA SER A 70 0.18 -10.06 10.68
C SER A 70 0.00 -8.62 10.17
N LEU A 71 0.04 -8.40 8.85
CA LEU A 71 -0.13 -7.09 8.21
C LEU A 71 -1.54 -6.91 7.63
N TYR A 72 -2.30 -7.99 7.48
CA TYR A 72 -3.65 -7.98 6.91
C TYR A 72 -4.61 -7.09 7.72
N ARG A 73 -4.60 -7.22 9.06
CA ARG A 73 -5.46 -6.40 9.95
C ARG A 73 -5.18 -4.91 9.83
N LEU A 74 -3.91 -4.51 9.75
CA LEU A 74 -3.52 -3.11 9.61
C LEU A 74 -4.12 -2.49 8.34
N VAL A 75 -4.14 -3.26 7.24
CA VAL A 75 -4.77 -2.79 5.99
C VAL A 75 -6.29 -2.78 6.11
N GLU A 76 -6.91 -3.76 6.76
CA GLU A 76 -8.37 -3.74 6.99
C GLU A 76 -8.81 -2.53 7.81
N ASP A 77 -8.09 -2.18 8.87
CA ASP A 77 -8.40 -1.03 9.72
C ASP A 77 -8.36 0.29 8.93
N ILE A 78 -7.51 0.39 7.90
CA ILE A 78 -7.42 1.55 7.00
C ILE A 78 -8.63 1.61 6.04
N LEU A 79 -9.25 0.47 5.74
CA LEU A 79 -10.30 0.33 4.72
C LEU A 79 -11.73 0.44 5.26
N ILE A 80 -11.90 0.48 6.59
CA ILE A 80 -13.16 0.84 7.27
C ILE A 80 -13.56 2.27 6.87
#